data_AF-M7V233-F1
#
_entry.id   AF-M7V233-F1
#
_cell.length_a   1.000
_cell.length_b   1.000
_cell.length_c   1.000
_cell.angle_alpha   90.00
_cell.angle_beta   90.00
_cell.angle_gamma   90.00
#
_symmetry.space_group_name_H-M   'P 1'
#
loop_
_entity.id
_entity.type
_entity.pdbx_description
1 polymer ?
#
loop_
_entity_poly.entity_id
_entity_poly.type
_entity_poly.pdbx_seq_one_letter_code
_entity_poly.pdbx_strand_id
1 'polypeptide(L)'
;MILAVENVKPGDPFQVTETGWGGFDIQIKIYYDPIANEKAQSFWHRLVLEPYGDDQLQFTQNRDNEVRSWVYDEMVFNEPYEQFYEVLTNPVPREKNNGGKGKATRTMRGGMVGSVGERTVFIPMTQRPGQPFSKDGERAEVKKLAEGKKTVDRQNEELRNELREKEEEVKRLKAELETL
;
A
#
# COMPACT_ATOMS: atom_id res chain seq x y z
N MET A 1 -5.78 -26.37 -7.93
CA MET A 1 -6.92 -26.27 -6.99
C MET A 1 -7.49 -24.88 -7.13
N ILE A 2 -8.79 -24.75 -7.42
CA ILE A 2 -9.47 -23.45 -7.54
C ILE A 2 -10.25 -23.27 -6.24
N LEU A 3 -9.89 -22.27 -5.44
CA LEU A 3 -10.66 -21.86 -4.27
C LEU A 3 -11.44 -20.61 -4.65
N ALA A 4 -12.77 -20.68 -4.57
CA ALA A 4 -13.64 -19.53 -4.77
C ALA A 4 -14.05 -18.99 -3.40
N VAL A 5 -13.76 -17.72 -3.14
CA VAL A 5 -14.23 -17.02 -1.95
C VAL A 5 -15.58 -16.39 -2.30
N GLU A 6 -16.65 -17.11 -2.00
CA GLU A 6 -18.03 -16.72 -2.33
C GLU A 6 -18.82 -16.32 -1.08
N ASN A 7 -19.90 -15.56 -1.27
CA ASN A 7 -20.85 -15.20 -0.21
C ASN A 7 -20.22 -14.50 1.02
N VAL A 8 -19.15 -13.73 0.81
CA VAL A 8 -18.55 -12.89 1.85
C VAL A 8 -19.57 -11.86 2.30
N LYS A 9 -19.86 -11.82 3.61
CA LYS A 9 -20.83 -10.87 4.15
C LYS A 9 -20.34 -9.43 3.93
N PRO A 10 -21.24 -8.47 3.71
CA PRO A 10 -20.85 -7.07 3.64
C PRO A 10 -20.04 -6.63 4.87
N GLY A 11 -18.80 -6.19 4.65
CA GLY A 11 -17.88 -5.76 5.70
C GLY A 11 -16.87 -6.81 6.16
N ASP A 12 -17.00 -8.06 5.72
CA ASP A 12 -16.00 -9.11 5.94
C ASP A 12 -14.88 -9.05 4.88
N PRO A 13 -13.66 -9.50 5.21
CA PRO A 13 -12.54 -9.51 4.28
C PRO A 13 -12.65 -10.64 3.24
N PHE A 14 -12.21 -10.37 2.01
CA PHE A 14 -11.94 -11.39 1.00
C PHE A 14 -10.60 -12.08 1.32
N GLN A 15 -10.65 -13.17 2.08
CA GLN A 15 -9.45 -13.89 2.51
C GLN A 15 -9.62 -15.40 2.43
N VAL A 16 -8.50 -16.10 2.27
CA VAL A 16 -8.40 -17.55 2.35
C VAL A 16 -7.25 -17.92 3.28
N THR A 17 -7.41 -18.96 4.08
CA THR A 17 -6.38 -19.46 5.00
C THR A 17 -6.15 -20.92 4.70
N GLU A 18 -4.92 -21.26 4.39
CA GLU A 18 -4.50 -22.61 4.00
C GLU A 18 -3.17 -22.95 4.67
N THR A 19 -2.83 -24.24 4.64
CA THR A 19 -1.51 -24.72 5.09
C THR A 19 -0.72 -25.27 3.91
N GLY A 20 0.59 -25.08 3.93
CA GLY A 20 1.47 -25.45 2.82
C GLY A 20 2.94 -25.39 3.21
N TRP A 21 3.80 -25.86 2.32
CA TRP A 21 5.24 -26.01 2.56
C TRP A 21 6.11 -25.23 1.57
N GLY A 22 5.52 -24.61 0.55
CA GLY A 22 6.25 -23.87 -0.47
C GLY A 22 5.45 -22.69 -1.03
N GLY A 23 6.18 -21.68 -1.51
CA GLY A 23 5.61 -20.54 -2.23
C GLY A 23 5.26 -20.86 -3.68
N PHE A 24 4.22 -20.23 -4.21
CA PHE A 24 3.76 -20.43 -5.59
C PHE A 24 3.00 -19.19 -6.07
N ASP A 25 2.77 -19.08 -7.39
CA ASP A 25 1.97 -17.99 -7.94
C ASP A 25 0.47 -18.31 -7.80
N ILE A 26 -0.26 -17.40 -7.17
CA ILE A 26 -1.71 -17.44 -7.02
C ILE A 26 -2.31 -16.53 -8.08
N GLN A 27 -3.16 -17.09 -8.93
CA GLN A 27 -4.03 -16.28 -9.78
C GLN A 27 -5.25 -15.84 -8.97
N ILE A 28 -5.39 -14.55 -8.73
CA ILE A 28 -6.54 -13.95 -8.06
C ILE A 28 -7.46 -13.40 -9.13
N LYS A 29 -8.70 -13.88 -9.19
CA LYS A 29 -9.71 -13.36 -10.13
C LYS A 29 -10.82 -12.66 -9.37
N ILE A 30 -10.97 -11.36 -9.63
CA ILE A 30 -11.98 -10.52 -9.00
C ILE A 30 -13.19 -10.45 -9.92
N TYR A 31 -14.35 -10.82 -9.38
CA TYR A 31 -15.65 -10.70 -10.04
C TYR A 31 -16.40 -9.52 -9.42
N TYR A 32 -17.08 -8.75 -10.25
CA TYR A 32 -17.87 -7.60 -9.80
C TYR A 32 -19.33 -7.96 -9.62
N ASP A 33 -20.03 -7.10 -8.89
CA ASP A 33 -21.48 -7.10 -8.89
C ASP A 33 -22.00 -6.97 -10.35
N PRO A 34 -23.04 -7.70 -10.76
CA PRO A 34 -23.59 -7.59 -12.11
C PRO A 34 -23.96 -6.17 -12.53
N ILE A 35 -24.28 -5.27 -11.58
CA ILE A 35 -24.56 -3.85 -11.85
C ILE A 35 -23.35 -3.14 -12.48
N ALA A 36 -22.13 -3.60 -12.19
CA ALA A 36 -20.92 -3.06 -12.81
C ALA A 36 -20.89 -3.31 -14.32
N ASN A 37 -21.49 -4.42 -14.77
CA ASN A 37 -21.37 -4.93 -16.14
C ASN A 37 -19.91 -4.99 -16.65
N GLU A 38 -18.99 -5.29 -15.74
CA GLU A 38 -17.55 -5.37 -16.00
C GLU A 38 -17.07 -6.81 -16.05
N LYS A 39 -16.06 -7.07 -16.90
CA LYS A 39 -15.42 -8.39 -16.96
C LYS A 39 -14.53 -8.59 -15.74
N ALA A 40 -14.43 -9.84 -15.29
CA ALA A 40 -13.55 -10.19 -14.18
C ALA A 40 -12.08 -9.80 -14.46
N GLN A 41 -11.44 -9.14 -13.50
CA GLN A 41 -10.01 -8.81 -13.57
C GLN A 41 -9.18 -9.92 -12.93
N SER A 42 -8.00 -10.19 -13.48
CA SER A 42 -7.10 -11.25 -13.00
C SER A 42 -5.74 -10.70 -12.64
N PHE A 43 -5.27 -11.06 -11.46
CA PHE A 43 -4.00 -10.65 -10.87
C PHE A 43 -3.17 -11.89 -10.55
N TRP A 44 -1.86 -11.73 -10.54
CA TRP A 44 -0.93 -12.77 -10.11
C TRP A 44 -0.21 -12.30 -8.86
N HIS A 45 -0.29 -13.10 -7.80
CA HIS A 45 0.37 -12.81 -6.53
C HIS A 45 1.26 -13.99 -6.15
N ARG A 46 2.56 -13.74 -5.96
CA ARG A 46 3.49 -14.76 -5.46
C ARG A 46 3.26 -14.91 -3.96
N LEU A 47 2.81 -16.09 -3.54
CA LEU A 47 2.84 -16.49 -2.15
C LEU A 47 4.30 -16.76 -1.75
N VAL A 48 4.77 -16.07 -0.72
CA VAL A 48 6.12 -16.21 -0.15
C VAL A 48 5.96 -16.67 1.28
N LEU A 49 6.64 -17.76 1.66
CA LEU A 49 6.59 -18.32 3.02
C LEU A 49 7.84 -18.01 3.83
N GLU A 50 8.92 -17.58 3.17
CA GLU A 50 10.20 -17.28 3.80
C GLU A 50 10.42 -15.77 3.89
N PRO A 51 11.12 -15.27 4.91
CA PRO A 51 11.54 -13.87 4.97
C PRO A 51 12.27 -13.44 3.69
N TYR A 52 11.96 -12.25 3.21
CA TYR A 52 12.51 -11.72 1.97
C TYR A 52 12.76 -10.21 2.09
N GLY A 53 13.43 -9.64 1.09
CA GLY A 53 13.75 -8.20 1.01
C GLY A 53 15.08 -7.86 1.66
N ASP A 54 15.23 -6.62 2.10
CA ASP A 54 16.44 -6.17 2.78
C ASP A 54 16.57 -6.75 4.20
N ASP A 55 17.75 -6.61 4.80
CA ASP A 55 18.06 -7.16 6.13
C ASP A 55 17.11 -6.63 7.21
N GLN A 56 16.64 -5.39 7.08
CA GLN A 56 15.73 -4.78 8.04
C GLN A 56 14.33 -5.42 7.96
N LEU A 57 13.81 -5.63 6.74
CA LEU A 57 12.54 -6.30 6.51
C LEU A 57 12.61 -7.76 6.95
N GLN A 58 13.66 -8.49 6.56
CA GLN A 58 13.88 -9.87 7.01
C GLN A 58 13.97 -9.97 8.54
N PHE A 59 14.68 -9.04 9.19
CA PHE A 59 14.74 -8.99 10.65
C PHE A 59 13.35 -8.80 11.28
N THR A 60 12.53 -7.87 10.77
CA THR A 60 11.18 -7.68 11.29
C THR A 60 10.29 -8.90 11.09
N GLN A 61 10.33 -9.54 9.92
CA GLN A 61 9.54 -10.74 9.63
C GLN A 61 9.95 -11.93 10.51
N ASN A 62 11.26 -12.10 10.74
CA ASN A 62 11.78 -13.12 11.65
C ASN A 62 11.37 -12.87 13.10
N ARG A 63 11.49 -11.62 13.57
CA ARG A 63 11.11 -11.24 14.93
C ARG A 63 9.61 -11.44 15.17
N ASP A 64 8.79 -11.05 14.20
CA ASP A 64 7.33 -11.10 14.31
C ASP A 64 6.76 -12.48 13.94
N ASN A 65 7.61 -13.39 13.45
CA ASN A 65 7.25 -14.72 12.94
C ASN A 65 6.10 -14.66 11.92
N GLU A 66 6.13 -13.65 11.06
CA GLU A 66 5.10 -13.34 10.08
C GLU A 66 5.75 -12.78 8.81
N VAL A 67 5.52 -13.44 7.67
CA VAL A 67 5.94 -12.94 6.35
C VAL A 67 4.81 -12.10 5.76
N ARG A 68 5.09 -10.85 5.40
CA ARG A 68 4.09 -9.91 4.84
C ARG A 68 4.47 -9.53 3.42
N SER A 69 3.75 -10.10 2.46
CA SER A 69 3.87 -9.76 1.03
C SER A 69 2.66 -8.96 0.58
N TRP A 70 2.84 -7.65 0.38
CA TRP A 70 1.80 -6.77 -0.15
C TRP A 70 2.13 -6.32 -1.56
N VAL A 71 1.08 -6.28 -2.39
CA VAL A 71 1.12 -5.72 -3.75
C VAL A 71 0.03 -4.66 -3.82
N TYR A 72 0.41 -3.45 -4.22
CA TYR A 72 -0.53 -2.38 -4.52
C TYR A 72 -0.94 -2.47 -5.99
N ASP A 73 -2.23 -2.29 -6.26
CA ASP A 73 -2.77 -2.25 -7.61
C ASP A 73 -3.94 -1.25 -7.69
N GLU A 74 -4.21 -0.76 -8.91
CA GLU A 74 -5.25 0.22 -9.19
C GLU A 74 -6.27 -0.35 -10.16
N MET A 75 -7.52 -0.43 -9.71
CA MET A 75 -8.63 -0.91 -10.53
C MET A 75 -9.30 0.29 -11.20
N VAL A 76 -9.06 0.44 -12.51
CA VAL A 76 -9.61 1.55 -13.31
C VAL A 76 -10.86 1.08 -14.04
N PHE A 77 -11.99 1.73 -13.73
CA PHE A 77 -13.25 1.54 -14.44
C PHE A 77 -13.45 2.73 -15.39
N ASN A 78 -13.33 2.50 -16.69
CA ASN A 78 -13.51 3.54 -17.70
C ASN A 78 -14.98 3.61 -18.08
N GLU A 79 -15.57 4.81 -17.97
CA GLU A 79 -16.98 5.04 -18.31
C GLU A 79 -17.93 4.04 -17.62
N PRO A 80 -17.87 3.91 -16.27
CA PRO A 80 -18.73 2.98 -15.56
C PRO A 80 -20.22 3.34 -15.78
N TYR A 81 -21.08 2.32 -15.80
CA TYR A 81 -22.52 2.54 -15.80
C TYR A 81 -22.94 3.41 -14.63
N GLU A 82 -23.93 4.29 -14.83
CA GLU A 82 -24.38 5.27 -13.83
C GLU A 82 -24.66 4.62 -12.46
N GLN A 83 -25.37 3.49 -12.45
CA GLN A 83 -25.69 2.76 -11.22
C GLN A 83 -24.43 2.27 -10.48
N PHE A 84 -23.42 1.82 -11.23
CA PHE A 84 -22.16 1.37 -10.64
C PHE A 84 -21.32 2.55 -10.16
N TYR A 85 -21.27 3.63 -10.94
CA TYR A 85 -20.63 4.87 -10.54
C TYR A 85 -21.23 5.39 -9.23
N GLU A 86 -22.56 5.46 -9.12
CA GLU A 86 -23.26 5.86 -7.91
C GLU A 86 -22.88 4.97 -6.71
N VAL A 87 -22.80 3.65 -6.90
CA VAL A 87 -22.37 2.71 -5.84
C VAL A 87 -20.92 2.96 -5.40
N LEU A 88 -20.03 3.30 -6.33
CA LEU A 88 -18.62 3.58 -6.01
C LEU A 88 -18.46 4.94 -5.31
N THR A 89 -19.19 5.98 -5.74
CA THR A 89 -18.98 7.35 -5.27
C THR A 89 -19.87 7.77 -4.11
N ASN A 90 -21.04 7.14 -3.93
CA ASN A 90 -21.94 7.47 -2.84
C ASN A 90 -21.72 6.52 -1.65
N PRO A 91 -21.38 7.04 -0.46
CA PRO A 91 -21.29 6.20 0.73
C PRO A 91 -22.66 5.61 1.04
N VAL A 92 -22.77 4.29 0.99
CA VAL A 92 -24.01 3.59 1.33
C VAL A 92 -24.40 3.96 2.76
N PRO A 93 -25.61 4.52 3.01
CA PRO A 93 -26.04 4.83 4.35
C PRO A 93 -26.02 3.55 5.19
N ARG A 94 -25.40 3.60 6.38
CA ARG A 94 -25.51 2.52 7.35
C ARG A 94 -26.98 2.23 7.60
N GLU A 95 -27.40 0.98 7.40
CA GLU A 95 -28.66 0.51 7.97
C GLU A 95 -28.59 0.74 9.48
N LYS A 96 -29.52 1.53 10.01
CA LYS A 96 -29.64 1.73 11.45
C LYS A 96 -30.13 0.41 12.06
N ASN A 97 -29.19 -0.43 12.49
CA ASN A 97 -29.53 -1.50 13.41
C ASN A 97 -30.05 -0.86 14.70
N ASN A 98 -31.33 -1.09 15.01
CA ASN A 98 -32.04 -0.62 16.20
C ASN A 98 -31.55 -1.30 17.50
N GLY A 99 -30.23 -1.32 17.75
CA GLY A 99 -29.64 -2.17 18.77
C GLY A 99 -28.38 -1.63 19.42
N GLY A 100 -28.35 -0.37 19.86
CA GLY A 100 -27.26 0.11 20.72
C GLY A 100 -27.34 1.59 21.07
N LYS A 101 -27.57 1.90 22.34
CA LYS A 101 -27.40 3.24 22.93
C LYS A 101 -25.91 3.61 22.96
N GLY A 102 -25.34 3.91 21.80
CA GLY A 102 -24.02 4.55 21.66
C GLY A 102 -24.20 6.01 21.23
N LYS A 103 -23.49 6.94 21.87
CA LYS A 103 -23.47 8.37 21.52
C LYS A 103 -23.33 8.54 20.00
N ALA A 104 -24.34 9.12 19.37
CA ALA A 104 -24.38 9.35 17.93
C ALA A 104 -23.24 10.28 17.50
N THR A 105 -22.19 9.74 16.90
CA THR A 105 -21.30 10.52 16.03
C THR A 105 -22.12 10.91 14.81
N ARG A 106 -22.48 12.20 14.74
CA ARG A 106 -23.22 12.81 13.62
C ARG A 106 -22.36 12.65 12.36
N THR A 107 -22.69 11.72 11.48
CA THR A 107 -22.15 11.72 10.12
C THR A 107 -22.80 12.88 9.39
N MET A 108 -22.03 13.93 9.17
CA MET A 108 -22.42 15.04 8.29
C MET A 108 -22.56 14.49 6.87
N ARG A 109 -23.43 15.11 6.08
CA ARG A 109 -23.58 14.84 4.64
C ARG A 109 -22.25 15.18 3.95
N GLY A 110 -21.43 14.17 3.69
CA GLY A 110 -20.05 14.30 3.21
C GLY A 110 -19.18 13.22 3.85
N GLY A 111 -18.92 12.15 3.07
CA GLY A 111 -18.35 10.88 3.52
C GLY A 111 -17.10 11.02 4.40
N MET A 112 -17.20 10.58 5.65
CA MET A 112 -16.07 10.36 6.53
C MET A 112 -15.93 8.86 6.76
N VAL A 113 -15.08 8.23 5.95
CA VAL A 113 -14.79 6.79 5.95
C VAL A 113 -13.96 6.44 7.18
N GLY A 114 -14.62 6.38 8.34
CA GLY A 114 -14.01 6.05 9.63
C GLY A 114 -14.03 4.56 9.95
N SER A 115 -14.84 3.76 9.26
CA SER A 115 -15.09 2.37 9.65
C SER A 115 -15.27 1.45 8.44
N VAL A 116 -14.75 0.22 8.55
CA VAL A 116 -14.86 -0.89 7.56
C VAL A 116 -16.29 -1.07 7.00
N GLY A 117 -17.32 -0.65 7.73
CA GLY A 117 -18.73 -0.77 7.33
C GLY A 117 -19.23 0.27 6.34
N GLU A 118 -18.43 1.26 5.94
CA GLU A 118 -18.80 2.19 4.87
C GLU A 118 -18.23 1.65 3.56
N ARG A 119 -19.12 1.07 2.75
CA ARG A 119 -18.82 0.61 1.38
C ARG A 119 -18.45 1.81 0.52
N THR A 120 -17.19 2.20 0.54
CA THR A 120 -16.68 3.31 -0.26
C THR A 120 -15.38 2.92 -0.92
N VAL A 121 -15.14 3.41 -2.13
CA VAL A 121 -13.85 3.28 -2.83
C VAL A 121 -12.74 4.13 -2.22
N PHE A 122 -13.03 4.97 -1.23
CA PHE A 122 -12.05 5.86 -0.64
C PHE A 122 -11.11 5.12 0.31
N ILE A 123 -9.83 5.45 0.19
CA ILE A 123 -8.79 5.00 1.12
C ILE A 123 -9.19 5.46 2.55
N PRO A 124 -9.11 4.57 3.57
CA PRO A 124 -9.38 4.95 4.95
C PRO A 124 -8.56 6.15 5.39
N MET A 125 -9.14 7.06 6.18
CA MET A 125 -8.41 8.24 6.63
C MET A 125 -7.24 7.88 7.55
N THR A 126 -7.48 6.97 8.50
CA THR A 126 -6.54 6.61 9.57
C THR A 126 -5.99 5.20 9.42
N GLN A 127 -4.75 4.99 9.89
CA GLN A 127 -4.13 3.67 9.96
C GLN A 127 -4.82 2.78 11.00
N ARG A 128 -4.80 1.46 10.75
CA ARG A 128 -5.26 0.45 11.71
C ARG A 128 -4.14 -0.56 11.99
N PRO A 129 -4.13 -1.22 13.15
CA PRO A 129 -3.18 -2.30 13.41
C PRO A 129 -3.23 -3.35 12.29
N GLY A 130 -2.07 -3.68 11.72
CA GLY A 130 -1.96 -4.66 10.62
C GLY A 130 -2.34 -4.13 9.22
N GLN A 131 -2.91 -2.93 9.09
CA GLN A 131 -3.29 -2.34 7.81
C GLN A 131 -2.78 -0.89 7.69
N PRO A 132 -1.63 -0.67 7.04
CA PRO A 132 -1.00 0.66 6.98
C PRO A 132 -1.53 1.53 5.84
N PHE A 133 -2.23 0.96 4.87
CA PHE A 133 -2.78 1.67 3.72
C PHE A 133 -3.93 2.59 4.15
N SER A 134 -3.62 3.87 4.31
CA SER A 134 -4.53 4.94 4.71
C SER A 134 -4.00 6.28 4.25
N LYS A 135 -4.83 7.32 4.25
CA LYS A 135 -4.39 8.69 3.91
C LYS A 135 -3.36 9.24 4.89
N ASP A 136 -3.50 8.97 6.18
CA ASP A 136 -2.49 9.36 7.16
C ASP A 136 -1.18 8.58 7.01
N GLY A 137 -1.26 7.29 6.65
CA GLY A 137 -0.09 6.47 6.34
C GLY A 137 0.66 6.97 5.10
N GLU A 138 -0.07 7.30 4.03
CA GLU A 138 0.47 7.92 2.82
C GLU A 138 1.21 9.22 3.14
N ARG A 139 0.58 10.11 3.92
CA ARG A 139 1.21 11.37 4.37
C ARG A 139 2.47 11.13 5.19
N ALA A 140 2.48 10.14 6.08
CA ALA A 140 3.63 9.80 6.91
C ALA A 140 4.80 9.30 6.06
N GLU A 141 4.54 8.43 5.07
CA GLU A 141 5.59 7.91 4.18
C GLU A 141 6.13 9.02 3.26
N VAL A 142 5.27 9.88 2.71
CA VAL A 142 5.72 11.05 1.93
C VAL A 142 6.65 11.94 2.75
N LYS A 143 6.32 12.17 4.03
CA LYS A 143 7.17 12.95 4.92
C LYS A 143 8.53 12.27 5.13
N LYS A 144 8.54 10.97 5.40
CA LYS A 144 9.77 10.18 5.56
C LYS A 144 10.64 10.20 4.31
N LEU A 145 10.05 10.07 3.12
CA LEU A 145 10.76 10.18 1.84
C LEU A 145 11.34 11.59 1.64
N ALA A 146 10.60 12.63 2.00
CA ALA A 146 11.10 14.00 1.91
C ALA A 146 12.30 14.25 2.85
N GLU A 147 12.30 13.68 4.06
CA GLU A 147 13.44 13.74 4.99
C GLU A 147 14.63 12.91 4.48
N GLY A 148 14.38 11.72 3.93
CA GLY A 148 15.41 10.90 3.28
C GLY A 148 16.06 11.62 2.11
N LYS A 149 15.26 12.29 1.27
CA LYS A 149 15.78 13.10 0.15
C LYS A 149 16.73 14.20 0.63
N LYS A 150 16.36 14.96 1.68
CA LYS A 150 17.25 15.99 2.26
C LYS A 150 18.58 15.40 2.74
N THR A 151 18.54 14.20 3.32
CA THR A 151 19.74 13.52 3.82
C THR A 151 20.66 13.13 2.66
N VAL A 152 20.09 12.56 1.59
CA VAL A 152 20.83 12.21 0.36
C VAL A 152 21.40 13.44 -0.33
N ASP A 153 20.61 14.52 -0.44
CA ASP A 153 21.06 15.77 -1.05
C ASP A 153 22.28 16.34 -0.31
N ARG A 154 22.25 16.32 1.04
CA ARG A 154 23.41 16.72 1.87
C ARG A 154 24.64 15.84 1.62
N GLN A 155 24.46 14.51 1.62
CA GLN A 155 25.57 13.58 1.37
C GLN A 155 26.17 13.78 -0.03
N ASN A 156 25.33 14.04 -1.04
CA ASN A 156 25.78 14.33 -2.39
C ASN A 156 26.59 15.63 -2.48
N GLU A 157 26.20 16.67 -1.72
CA GLU A 157 26.93 17.93 -1.67
C GLU A 157 28.31 17.75 -1.00
N GLU A 158 28.36 17.03 0.13
CA GLU A 158 29.61 16.68 0.82
C GLU A 158 30.57 15.91 -0.11
N LEU A 159 30.08 14.86 -0.78
CA LEU A 159 30.88 14.05 -1.70
C LEU A 159 31.36 14.85 -2.93
N ARG A 160 30.55 15.78 -3.44
CA ARG A 160 30.96 16.66 -4.56
C ARG A 160 32.09 17.61 -4.15
N ASN A 161 32.05 18.12 -2.93
CA ASN A 161 33.11 18.99 -2.42
C ASN A 161 34.41 18.19 -2.24
N GLU A 162 34.33 17.00 -1.64
CA GLU A 162 35.49 16.12 -1.49
C GLU A 162 36.09 15.72 -2.85
N LEU A 163 35.24 15.38 -3.82
CA LEU A 163 35.69 15.05 -5.18
C LEU A 163 36.46 16.23 -5.80
N ARG A 164 35.94 17.45 -5.68
CA ARG A 164 36.59 18.66 -6.21
C ARG A 164 37.96 18.89 -5.57
N GLU A 165 38.05 18.78 -4.24
CA GLU A 165 39.33 18.93 -3.52
C GLU A 165 40.36 17.88 -3.96
N LYS A 166 39.91 16.63 -4.14
CA LYS A 166 40.77 15.54 -4.60
C LYS A 166 41.20 15.73 -6.05
N GLU A 167 40.33 16.21 -6.94
CA GLU A 167 40.68 16.53 -8.32
C GLU A 167 41.74 17.64 -8.40
N GLU A 168 41.61 18.69 -7.58
CA GLU A 168 42.61 19.76 -7.48
C GLU A 168 43.96 19.25 -6.95
N GLU A 169 43.93 18.40 -5.92
CA GLU A 169 45.13 17.75 -5.37
C GLU A 169 45.84 16.87 -6.40
N VAL A 170 45.07 16.02 -7.12
CA VAL A 170 45.60 15.18 -8.20
C VAL A 170 46.22 16.05 -9.31
N LYS A 171 45.57 17.16 -9.67
CA LYS A 171 46.11 18.08 -10.68
C LYS A 171 47.43 18.70 -10.22
N ARG A 172 47.53 19.12 -8.95
CA ARG A 172 48.76 19.68 -8.37
C ARG A 172 49.91 18.67 -8.40
N LEU A 173 49.66 17.45 -7.93
CA LEU A 173 50.67 16.39 -7.89
C LEU A 173 51.15 15.99 -9.29
N LYS A 174 50.24 15.94 -10.28
CA LYS A 174 50.64 15.69 -11.68
C LYS A 174 51.55 16.78 -12.24
N ALA A 175 51.25 18.06 -11.96
CA ALA A 175 52.09 19.16 -12.41
C ALA A 175 53.49 19.14 -11.76
N GLU A 176 53.58 18.81 -10.47
CA GLU A 176 54.86 18.63 -9.76
C GLU A 176 55.69 17.49 -10.37
N LEU A 177 55.03 16.39 -10.75
CA LEU A 177 55.67 15.23 -11.37
C LEU A 177 56.15 15.49 -12.80
N GLU A 178 55.49 16.38 -13.55
CA GLU A 178 55.94 16.83 -14.88
C GLU A 178 57.15 17.78 -14.83
N THR A 179 57.41 18.41 -13.68
CA THR A 179 58.56 19.30 -13.47
C THR A 179 59.82 18.61 -12.94
N LEU A 180 59.73 17.30 -12.66
CA LEU A 180 60.80 16.43 -12.17
C LEU A 180 61.47 15.66 -13.31
#